data_AF-A0A4R7D9T9-F1
#
_entry.id   AF-A0A4R7D9T9-F1
#
_cell.length_a   1.000
_cell.length_b   1.000
_cell.length_c   1.000
_cell.angle_alpha   90.00
_cell.angle_beta   90.00
_cell.angle_gamma   90.00
#
_symmetry.space_group_name_H-M   'P 1'
#
loop_
_entity.id
_entity.type
_entity.pdbx_description
1 polymer ?
#
loop_
_entity_poly.entity_id
_entity_poly.type
_entity_poly.pdbx_seq_one_letter_code
_entity_poly.pdbx_strand_id
1 'polypeptide(L)'
;MINKTYDEAINNAIAKQYPEYHTGLIKVLDDFEKELISKKVITDGTHENYVNLLNEISNDSTYEIVSDYALGDSLKINSKRYNYELINIMKTVPLINYRNKAQAKSIVFNQRASEITAKKREFFRSDYASLLLEVYDKKDLRLPTIRTQLYRFLDPNTDYILYTYIGKPTSKQ
;
A
#
# COMPACT_ATOMS: atom_id res chain seq x y z
N MET A 1 -25.11 13.26 6.53
CA MET A 1 -24.09 13.12 5.45
C MET A 1 -22.88 12.39 5.99
N ILE A 2 -22.32 11.42 5.27
CA ILE A 2 -21.11 10.71 5.71
C ILE A 2 -19.90 11.62 5.47
N ASN A 3 -19.17 12.01 6.51
CA ASN A 3 -18.01 12.91 6.42
C ASN A 3 -16.66 12.16 6.28
N LYS A 4 -16.63 11.11 5.46
CA LYS A 4 -15.47 10.21 5.34
C LYS A 4 -15.13 9.95 3.87
N THR A 5 -13.85 9.72 3.57
CA THR A 5 -13.39 9.25 2.25
C THR A 5 -13.78 7.78 2.04
N TYR A 6 -13.65 7.30 0.80
CA TYR A 6 -13.85 5.88 0.49
C TYR A 6 -12.85 4.99 1.24
N ASP A 7 -11.57 5.36 1.21
CA ASP A 7 -10.49 4.60 1.85
C ASP A 7 -10.70 4.55 3.38
N GLU A 8 -11.13 5.66 4.00
CA GLU A 8 -11.53 5.67 5.42
C GLU A 8 -12.73 4.76 5.69
N ALA A 9 -13.72 4.74 4.80
CA ALA A 9 -14.90 3.90 4.96
C ALA A 9 -14.57 2.40 4.88
N ILE A 10 -13.65 2.01 3.97
CA ILE A 10 -13.14 0.64 3.89
C ILE A 10 -12.43 0.23 5.19
N ASN A 11 -11.50 1.04 5.70
CA ASN A 11 -10.81 0.73 6.95
C ASN A 11 -11.79 0.60 8.13
N ASN A 12 -12.76 1.52 8.22
CA ASN A 12 -13.80 1.44 9.26
C ASN A 12 -14.66 0.17 9.13
N ALA A 13 -14.99 -0.25 7.89
CA ALA A 13 -15.75 -1.47 7.67
C ALA A 13 -14.95 -2.72 8.06
N ILE A 14 -13.65 -2.77 7.75
CA ILE A 14 -12.75 -3.85 8.19
C ILE A 14 -12.72 -3.90 9.72
N ALA A 15 -12.44 -2.78 10.38
CA ALA A 15 -12.37 -2.72 11.85
C ALA A 15 -13.67 -3.15 12.53
N LYS A 16 -14.82 -2.86 11.91
CA LYS A 16 -16.13 -3.23 12.44
C LYS A 16 -16.50 -4.70 12.21
N GLN A 17 -16.25 -5.21 11.01
CA GLN A 17 -16.71 -6.55 10.60
C GLN A 17 -15.70 -7.65 10.91
N TYR A 18 -14.41 -7.32 10.96
CA TYR A 18 -13.31 -8.25 11.25
C TYR A 18 -12.32 -7.61 12.24
N PRO A 19 -12.73 -7.33 13.50
CA PRO A 19 -11.92 -6.61 14.46
C PRO A 19 -10.60 -7.34 14.80
N GLU A 20 -10.61 -8.67 14.88
CA GLU A 20 -9.41 -9.48 15.15
C GLU A 20 -8.44 -9.47 13.97
N TYR A 21 -8.96 -9.58 12.75
CA TYR A 21 -8.16 -9.40 11.54
C TYR A 21 -7.53 -8.00 11.49
N HIS A 22 -8.31 -6.96 11.78
CA HIS A 22 -7.85 -5.58 11.77
C HIS A 22 -6.72 -5.35 12.79
N THR A 23 -6.86 -5.92 13.98
CA THR A 23 -5.83 -5.88 15.02
C THR A 23 -4.57 -6.63 14.58
N GLY A 24 -4.73 -7.83 14.00
CA GLY A 24 -3.63 -8.59 13.43
C GLY A 24 -2.94 -7.88 12.28
N LEU A 25 -3.70 -7.17 11.43
CA LEU A 25 -3.19 -6.38 10.33
C LEU A 25 -2.28 -5.25 10.84
N ILE A 26 -2.76 -4.47 11.82
CA ILE A 26 -1.96 -3.40 12.43
C ILE A 26 -0.64 -3.97 12.97
N LYS A 27 -0.70 -5.09 13.70
CA LYS A 27 0.50 -5.73 14.23
C LYS A 27 1.49 -6.14 13.13
N VAL A 28 1.01 -6.77 12.05
CA VAL A 28 1.85 -7.15 10.91
C VAL A 28 2.53 -5.94 10.29
N LEU A 29 1.80 -4.83 10.13
CA LEU A 29 2.34 -3.59 9.58
C LEU A 29 3.38 -2.96 10.52
N ASP A 30 3.12 -2.94 11.82
CA ASP A 30 4.05 -2.37 12.80
C ASP A 30 5.32 -3.23 12.96
N ASP A 31 5.21 -4.55 12.84
CA ASP A 31 6.38 -5.44 12.87
C ASP A 31 7.25 -5.27 11.60
N PHE A 32 6.64 -5.05 10.43
CA PHE A 32 7.39 -4.72 9.22
C PHE A 32 8.03 -3.33 9.28
N GLU A 33 7.34 -2.32 9.85
CA GLU A 33 7.94 -1.00 10.06
C GLU A 33 9.17 -1.06 10.97
N LYS A 34 9.12 -1.86 12.04
CA LYS A 34 10.30 -2.11 12.89
C LYS A 34 11.43 -2.79 12.13
N GLU A 35 11.12 -3.72 11.23
CA GLU A 35 12.13 -4.33 10.36
C GLU A 35 12.83 -3.25 9.52
N LEU A 36 12.07 -2.39 8.82
CA LEU A 36 12.61 -1.29 8.02
C LEU A 36 13.51 -0.36 8.84
N ILE A 37 13.10 -0.02 10.07
CA ILE A 37 13.91 0.80 10.99
C ILE A 37 15.18 0.06 11.41
N SER A 38 15.08 -1.22 11.77
CA SER A 38 16.23 -2.03 12.22
C SER A 38 17.28 -2.21 11.12
N LYS A 39 16.83 -2.30 9.86
CA LYS A 39 17.67 -2.37 8.66
C LYS A 39 18.14 -0.99 8.17
N LYS A 40 17.77 0.09 8.88
CA LYS A 40 18.11 1.49 8.56
C LYS A 40 17.61 1.95 7.18
N VAL A 41 16.52 1.34 6.69
CA VAL A 41 15.84 1.74 5.45
C VAL A 41 15.09 3.07 5.68
N ILE A 42 14.52 3.22 6.87
CA ILE A 42 13.93 4.48 7.37
C ILE A 42 14.45 4.73 8.78
N THR A 43 14.48 5.99 9.21
CA THR A 43 14.91 6.32 10.59
C THR A 43 13.80 6.13 11.61
N ASP A 44 12.54 6.41 11.23
CA ASP A 44 11.34 6.17 12.02
C ASP A 44 10.10 6.01 11.11
N GLY A 45 8.93 5.77 11.72
CA GLY A 45 7.64 5.63 11.03
C GLY A 45 6.96 6.95 10.60
N THR A 46 7.68 8.07 10.55
CA THR A 46 7.08 9.34 10.12
C THR A 46 6.86 9.38 8.60
N HIS A 47 5.84 10.14 8.18
CA HIS A 47 5.53 10.33 6.77
C HIS A 47 6.71 10.91 5.97
N GLU A 48 7.53 11.77 6.59
CA GLU A 48 8.68 12.38 5.94
C GLU A 48 9.76 11.34 5.57
N ASN A 49 10.03 10.37 6.43
CA ASN A 49 10.93 9.25 6.11
C ASN A 49 10.43 8.45 4.90
N TYR A 50 9.12 8.16 4.84
CA TYR A 50 8.55 7.46 3.68
C TYR A 50 8.59 8.31 2.40
N VAL A 51 8.37 9.61 2.48
CA VAL A 51 8.51 10.52 1.32
C VAL A 51 9.95 10.53 0.81
N ASN A 52 10.93 10.62 1.70
CA ASN A 52 12.34 10.58 1.33
C ASN A 52 12.72 9.25 0.66
N LEU A 53 12.31 8.13 1.24
CA LEU A 53 12.53 6.80 0.66
C LEU A 53 11.88 6.66 -0.73
N LEU A 54 10.64 7.12 -0.88
CA LEU A 54 9.95 7.08 -2.17
C LEU A 54 10.62 7.99 -3.21
N ASN A 55 11.14 9.15 -2.80
CA ASN A 55 11.93 10.01 -3.67
C ASN A 55 13.21 9.30 -4.14
N GLU A 56 13.93 8.61 -3.25
CA GLU A 56 15.10 7.79 -3.63
C GLU A 56 14.72 6.73 -4.69
N ILE A 57 13.68 5.93 -4.42
CA ILE A 57 13.24 4.86 -5.34
C ILE A 57 12.70 5.44 -6.67
N SER A 58 12.05 6.60 -6.64
CA SER A 58 11.58 7.26 -7.88
C SER A 58 12.73 7.70 -8.79
N ASN A 59 13.90 7.99 -8.23
CA ASN A 59 15.09 8.38 -8.97
C ASN A 59 15.99 7.19 -9.35
N ASP A 60 15.82 6.03 -8.68
CA ASP A 60 16.56 4.81 -8.94
C ASP A 60 15.63 3.58 -8.96
N SER A 61 15.28 3.12 -10.16
CA SER A 61 14.45 1.92 -10.35
C SER A 61 15.13 0.61 -9.91
N THR A 62 16.43 0.64 -9.63
CA THR A 62 17.22 -0.51 -9.14
C THR A 62 17.34 -0.54 -7.62
N TYR A 63 16.80 0.47 -6.92
CA TYR A 63 16.83 0.54 -5.46
C TYR A 63 16.25 -0.72 -4.82
N GLU A 64 17.04 -1.35 -3.96
CA GLU A 64 16.69 -2.59 -3.28
C GLU A 64 16.67 -2.41 -1.76
N ILE A 65 15.60 -2.91 -1.15
CA ILE A 65 15.46 -3.01 0.30
C ILE A 65 15.86 -4.41 0.71
N VAL A 66 16.71 -4.53 1.72
CA VAL A 66 17.03 -5.82 2.36
C VAL A 66 16.14 -5.98 3.59
N SER A 67 15.32 -7.03 3.60
CA SER A 67 14.40 -7.35 4.70
C SER A 67 14.28 -8.86 4.85
N ASP A 68 14.44 -9.36 6.07
CA ASP A 68 14.21 -10.78 6.38
C ASP A 68 12.73 -11.05 6.71
N TYR A 69 11.94 -9.98 6.86
CA TYR A 69 10.50 -10.08 7.11
C TYR A 69 9.74 -10.34 5.81
N ALA A 70 9.00 -11.46 5.77
CA ALA A 70 8.11 -11.81 4.66
C ALA A 70 6.70 -11.23 4.87
N LEU A 71 6.50 -9.96 4.50
CA LEU A 71 5.22 -9.27 4.72
C LEU A 71 4.05 -9.97 4.01
N GLY A 72 4.26 -10.41 2.76
CA GLY A 72 3.27 -11.13 1.98
C GLY A 72 2.71 -12.35 2.71
N ASP A 73 3.58 -13.15 3.34
CA ASP A 73 3.20 -14.35 4.08
C ASP A 73 2.50 -14.02 5.39
N SER A 74 3.00 -13.05 6.15
CA SER A 74 2.35 -12.57 7.38
C SER A 74 0.93 -12.09 7.12
N LEU A 75 0.73 -11.31 6.05
CA LEU A 75 -0.60 -10.85 5.62
C LEU A 75 -1.50 -12.03 5.22
N LYS A 76 -0.97 -12.99 4.46
CA LYS A 76 -1.71 -14.19 4.01
C LYS A 76 -2.14 -15.06 5.18
N ILE A 77 -1.25 -15.28 6.16
CA ILE A 77 -1.54 -16.02 7.39
C ILE A 77 -2.65 -15.31 8.17
N ASN A 78 -2.53 -13.99 8.36
CA ASN A 78 -3.54 -13.21 9.07
C ASN A 78 -4.92 -13.29 8.38
N SER A 79 -4.96 -13.10 7.04
CA SER A 79 -6.22 -13.20 6.28
C SER A 79 -6.84 -14.60 6.39
N LYS A 80 -6.05 -15.66 6.23
CA LYS A 80 -6.53 -17.05 6.35
C LYS A 80 -7.07 -17.36 7.74
N ARG A 81 -6.34 -16.94 8.79
CA ARG A 81 -6.72 -17.20 10.19
C ARG A 81 -8.11 -16.65 10.53
N TYR A 82 -8.46 -15.51 9.95
CA TYR A 82 -9.72 -14.80 10.23
C TYR A 82 -10.72 -14.85 9.07
N ASN A 83 -10.50 -15.73 8.08
CA ASN A 83 -11.34 -15.86 6.88
C ASN A 83 -11.66 -14.50 6.22
N TYR A 84 -10.67 -13.60 6.20
CA TYR A 84 -10.86 -12.26 5.68
C TYR A 84 -10.79 -12.26 4.15
N GLU A 85 -11.81 -11.67 3.52
CA GLU A 85 -11.87 -11.43 2.08
C GLU A 85 -12.21 -9.97 1.80
N LEU A 86 -11.30 -9.25 1.14
CA LEU A 86 -11.48 -7.84 0.80
C LEU A 86 -12.76 -7.59 -0.03
N ILE A 87 -13.13 -8.52 -0.90
CA ILE A 87 -14.32 -8.39 -1.76
C ILE A 87 -15.62 -8.27 -0.95
N ASN A 88 -15.70 -8.94 0.20
CA ASN A 88 -16.87 -8.88 1.07
C ASN A 88 -16.99 -7.49 1.72
N ILE A 89 -15.87 -6.90 2.12
CA ILE A 89 -15.85 -5.51 2.60
C ILE A 89 -16.27 -4.54 1.50
N MET A 90 -15.73 -4.67 0.28
CA MET A 90 -16.06 -3.77 -0.83
C MET A 90 -17.55 -3.79 -1.18
N LYS A 91 -18.24 -4.93 -1.04
CA LYS A 91 -19.71 -5.02 -1.20
C LYS A 91 -20.48 -4.22 -0.14
N THR A 92 -19.96 -4.15 1.09
CA THR A 92 -20.59 -3.40 2.20
C THR A 92 -20.31 -1.90 2.17
N VAL A 93 -19.33 -1.47 1.37
CA VAL A 93 -18.99 -0.05 1.15
C VAL A 93 -19.10 0.25 -0.34
N PRO A 94 -20.32 0.40 -0.88
CA PRO A 94 -20.50 0.64 -2.31
C PRO A 94 -19.85 1.95 -2.73
N LEU A 95 -18.93 1.87 -3.70
CA LEU A 95 -18.19 3.02 -4.20
C LEU A 95 -19.09 4.15 -4.72
N ILE A 96 -20.27 3.81 -5.27
CA ILE A 96 -21.25 4.78 -5.78
C ILE A 96 -21.63 5.84 -4.74
N ASN A 97 -21.60 5.49 -3.45
CA ASN A 97 -21.93 6.38 -2.34
C ASN A 97 -20.84 7.44 -2.05
N TYR A 98 -19.68 7.33 -2.70
CA TYR A 98 -18.50 8.16 -2.44
C TYR A 98 -18.06 8.97 -3.66
N ARG A 99 -18.76 8.88 -4.81
CA ARG A 99 -18.37 9.58 -6.05
C ARG A 99 -18.41 11.11 -5.97
N ASN A 100 -19.14 11.69 -5.00
CA ASN A 100 -19.36 13.14 -4.89
C ASN A 100 -18.42 13.85 -3.88
N LYS A 101 -17.55 13.11 -3.20
CA LYS A 101 -16.40 13.67 -2.47
C LYS A 101 -15.16 13.21 -3.23
N ALA A 102 -14.14 14.06 -3.34
CA ALA A 102 -12.87 13.83 -4.06
C ALA A 102 -12.61 12.34 -4.35
N GLN A 103 -12.47 11.99 -5.65
CA GLN A 103 -12.34 10.61 -6.13
C GLN A 103 -11.48 9.78 -5.18
N ALA A 104 -11.95 8.60 -4.81
CA ALA A 104 -11.23 7.70 -3.90
C ALA A 104 -9.76 7.60 -4.35
N LYS A 105 -8.81 7.83 -3.45
CA LYS A 105 -7.40 7.94 -3.83
C LYS A 105 -6.89 6.64 -4.45
N SER A 106 -7.37 5.50 -3.98
CA SER A 106 -7.15 4.19 -4.60
C SER A 106 -7.63 4.10 -6.06
N ILE A 107 -8.71 4.79 -6.45
CA ILE A 107 -9.18 4.85 -7.84
C ILE A 107 -8.29 5.77 -8.66
N VAL A 108 -7.97 6.95 -8.13
CA VAL A 108 -7.05 7.88 -8.77
C VAL A 108 -5.73 7.18 -9.05
N PHE A 109 -5.18 6.48 -8.07
CA PHE A 109 -3.98 5.65 -8.20
C PHE A 109 -4.10 4.67 -9.37
N ASN A 110 -5.13 3.82 -9.38
CA ASN A 110 -5.30 2.81 -10.45
C ASN A 110 -5.50 3.43 -11.83
N GLN A 111 -6.24 4.55 -11.93
CA GLN A 111 -6.43 5.26 -13.18
C GLN A 111 -5.10 5.80 -13.71
N ARG A 112 -4.32 6.48 -12.86
CA ARG A 112 -3.03 7.07 -13.24
C ARG A 112 -1.99 6.00 -13.58
N ALA A 113 -1.97 4.88 -12.84
CA ALA A 113 -1.13 3.73 -13.18
C ALA A 113 -1.48 3.19 -14.58
N SER A 114 -2.77 3.11 -14.92
CA SER A 114 -3.22 2.69 -16.26
C SER A 114 -2.81 3.68 -17.35
N GLU A 115 -2.92 4.99 -17.10
CA GLU A 115 -2.48 6.06 -18.01
C GLU A 115 -0.97 5.99 -18.28
N ILE A 116 -0.15 5.82 -17.23
CA ILE A 116 1.30 5.68 -17.35
C ILE A 116 1.65 4.43 -18.17
N THR A 117 1.04 3.29 -17.83
CA THR A 117 1.27 2.02 -18.52
C THR A 117 0.90 2.11 -19.99
N ALA A 118 -0.25 2.70 -20.32
CA ALA A 118 -0.68 2.89 -21.71
C ALA A 118 0.29 3.79 -22.50
N LYS A 119 0.84 4.83 -21.84
CA LYS A 119 1.78 5.77 -22.47
C LYS A 119 3.17 5.18 -22.67
N LYS A 120 3.71 4.49 -21.66
CA LYS A 120 5.08 3.97 -21.65
C LYS A 120 5.20 2.54 -22.20
N ARG A 121 4.08 1.81 -22.27
CA ARG A 121 4.00 0.36 -22.53
C ARG A 121 4.63 -0.52 -21.45
N GLU A 122 5.21 0.08 -20.43
CA GLU A 122 5.85 -0.54 -19.29
C GLU A 122 5.56 0.30 -18.04
N PHE A 123 5.70 -0.29 -16.86
CA PHE A 123 5.43 0.37 -15.60
C PHE A 123 6.46 -0.07 -14.56
N PHE A 124 7.34 0.86 -14.18
CA PHE A 124 8.50 0.57 -13.36
C PHE A 124 8.27 0.85 -11.88
N ARG A 125 9.17 0.36 -11.02
CA ARG A 125 9.16 0.69 -9.58
C ARG A 125 9.25 2.20 -9.34
N SER A 126 10.03 2.91 -10.15
CA SER A 126 10.13 4.37 -10.08
C SER A 126 8.80 5.06 -10.40
N ASP A 127 8.05 4.57 -11.39
CA ASP A 127 6.70 5.07 -11.71
C ASP A 127 5.72 4.87 -10.55
N TYR A 128 5.76 3.70 -9.91
CA TYR A 128 4.92 3.43 -8.75
C TYR A 128 5.29 4.32 -7.55
N ALA A 129 6.58 4.53 -7.29
CA ALA A 129 7.04 5.41 -6.23
C ALA A 129 6.60 6.86 -6.47
N SER A 130 6.78 7.39 -7.69
CA SER A 130 6.29 8.72 -8.07
C SER A 130 4.77 8.83 -7.91
N LEU A 131 4.03 7.78 -8.26
CA LEU A 131 2.58 7.78 -8.16
C LEU A 131 2.09 7.72 -6.71
N LEU A 132 2.78 6.98 -5.83
CA LEU A 132 2.50 7.00 -4.39
C LEU A 132 2.65 8.40 -3.81
N LEU A 133 3.71 9.13 -4.21
CA LEU A 133 3.95 10.52 -3.81
C LEU A 133 2.91 11.50 -4.37
N GLU A 134 2.44 11.28 -5.59
CA GLU A 134 1.41 12.12 -6.24
C GLU A 134 0.04 11.99 -5.56
N VAL A 135 -0.33 10.78 -5.17
CA VAL A 135 -1.71 10.46 -4.76
C VAL A 135 -1.91 10.57 -3.25
N TYR A 136 -0.95 10.10 -2.45
CA TYR A 136 -1.13 9.91 -1.01
C TYR A 136 -0.42 10.98 -0.18
N ASP A 137 -1.07 11.39 0.91
CA ASP A 137 -0.56 12.39 1.86
C ASP A 137 -0.36 11.81 3.27
N LYS A 138 0.10 12.66 4.20
CA LYS A 138 0.38 12.29 5.59
C LYS A 138 -0.78 11.62 6.31
N LYS A 139 -2.03 11.99 6.02
CA LYS A 139 -3.21 11.41 6.69
C LYS A 139 -3.47 10.00 6.18
N ASP A 140 -3.18 9.73 4.91
CA ASP A 140 -3.41 8.44 4.28
C ASP A 140 -2.51 7.33 4.86
N LEU A 141 -1.27 7.65 5.21
CA LEU A 141 -0.36 6.70 5.86
C LEU A 141 -0.83 6.24 7.24
N ARG A 142 -1.89 6.84 7.80
CA ARG A 142 -2.53 6.33 9.03
C ARG A 142 -3.50 5.19 8.76
N LEU A 143 -3.90 4.99 7.51
CA LEU A 143 -4.87 3.97 7.11
C LEU A 143 -4.16 2.63 6.87
N PRO A 144 -4.49 1.56 7.62
CA PRO A 144 -3.86 0.24 7.45
C PRO A 144 -3.88 -0.28 6.02
N THR A 145 -4.96 -0.06 5.25
CA THR A 145 -5.01 -0.51 3.85
C THR A 145 -4.01 0.21 2.95
N ILE A 146 -3.75 1.50 3.19
CA ILE A 146 -2.78 2.27 2.40
C ILE A 146 -1.36 1.91 2.83
N ARG A 147 -1.09 1.78 4.14
CA ARG A 147 0.18 1.24 4.65
C ARG A 147 0.47 -0.13 4.05
N THR A 148 -0.54 -1.00 3.93
CA THR A 148 -0.39 -2.32 3.29
C THR A 148 0.09 -2.20 1.84
N GLN A 149 -0.47 -1.26 1.06
CA GLN A 149 -0.05 -1.05 -0.33
C GLN A 149 1.38 -0.51 -0.42
N LEU A 150 1.73 0.47 0.43
CA LEU A 150 3.09 1.00 0.51
C LEU A 150 4.08 -0.10 0.90
N TYR A 151 3.80 -0.86 1.96
CA TYR A 151 4.73 -1.86 2.47
C TYR A 151 4.88 -3.06 1.55
N ARG A 152 3.82 -3.46 0.84
CA ARG A 152 3.95 -4.49 -0.21
C ARG A 152 4.82 -4.03 -1.38
N PHE A 153 4.83 -2.74 -1.68
CA PHE A 153 5.74 -2.17 -2.67
C PHE A 153 7.20 -2.16 -2.18
N LEU A 154 7.41 -1.88 -0.89
CA LEU A 154 8.73 -1.85 -0.26
C LEU A 154 9.30 -3.25 0.05
N ASP A 155 8.45 -4.25 0.28
CA ASP A 155 8.88 -5.60 0.65
C ASP A 155 9.56 -6.33 -0.52
N PRO A 156 10.86 -6.67 -0.43
CA PRO A 156 11.56 -7.43 -1.47
C PRO A 156 11.06 -8.87 -1.61
N ASN A 157 10.36 -9.38 -0.59
CA ASN A 157 9.88 -10.75 -0.53
C ASN A 157 8.50 -10.93 -1.19
N THR A 158 7.88 -9.84 -1.65
CA THR A 158 6.56 -9.86 -2.27
C THR A 158 6.64 -9.47 -3.74
N ASP A 159 6.18 -10.33 -4.64
CA ASP A 159 5.74 -9.90 -5.96
C ASP A 159 4.33 -9.30 -5.81
N TYR A 160 4.17 -8.02 -6.16
CA TYR A 160 2.90 -7.34 -6.00
C TYR A 160 2.21 -7.12 -7.34
N ILE A 161 1.05 -7.76 -7.48
CA ILE A 161 0.16 -7.62 -8.62
C ILE A 161 -1.07 -6.88 -8.14
N LEU A 162 -1.13 -5.57 -8.33
CA LEU A 162 -2.38 -4.83 -8.16
C LEU A 162 -2.63 -3.97 -9.39
N TYR A 163 -3.47 -4.51 -10.29
CA TYR A 163 -3.82 -3.99 -11.62
C TYR A 163 -2.65 -3.78 -12.61
N THR A 164 -1.43 -3.59 -12.11
CA THR A 164 -0.18 -3.56 -12.84
C THR A 164 0.82 -4.43 -12.09
N TYR A 165 1.50 -5.34 -12.79
CA TYR A 165 2.58 -6.13 -12.21
C TYR A 165 3.78 -5.22 -11.97
N ILE A 166 4.28 -5.19 -10.72
CA ILE A 166 5.49 -4.45 -10.38
C ILE A 166 6.52 -5.48 -9.95
N GLY A 167 7.56 -5.65 -10.76
CA GLY A 167 8.64 -6.57 -10.48
C GLY A 167 9.50 -6.12 -9.28
N LYS A 168 10.27 -7.07 -8.76
CA LYS A 168 11.36 -6.80 -7.83
C LYS A 168 12.43 -5.92 -8.50
N PRO A 169 13.26 -5.21 -7.72
CA PRO A 169 14.44 -4.55 -8.26
C PRO A 169 15.28 -5.55 -9.06
N THR A 170 15.58 -5.22 -10.31
CA THR A 170 16.57 -5.97 -11.11
C THR A 170 17.91 -5.27 -10.93
N SER A 171 18.88 -5.95 -10.33
CA SER A 171 20.25 -5.46 -10.24
C SER A 171 20.80 -5.13 -11.63
N LYS A 172 21.66 -4.10 -11.73
CA LYS A 172 22.53 -3.94 -12.90
C LYS A 172 23.48 -5.12 -12.93
N GLN A 173 23.38 -5.94 -13.97
CA GLN A 173 24.45 -6.85 -14.39
C GLN A 173 25.68 -6.05 -14.82
#